data_AF-A0A6B3E400-F1
#
_entry.id   AF-A0A6B3E400-F1
#
_cell.length_a   1.000
_cell.length_b   1.000
_cell.length_c   1.000
_cell.angle_alpha   90.00
_cell.angle_beta   90.00
_cell.angle_gamma   90.00
#
_symmetry.space_group_name_H-M   'P 1'
#
loop_
_entity.id
_entity.type
_entity.pdbx_description
1 polymer ?
#
loop_
_entity_poly.entity_id
_entity_poly.type
_entity_poly.pdbx_seq_one_letter_code
_entity_poly.pdbx_strand_id
1 'polypeptide(L)'
;MFGIVRPCSHRLGEHLKAQWMAHLCGLCLALRGDHGQFARVVTNYDGLLISVLTEAQTAGDGGKSGKSGGRRTAGPCPLRGMRTASVARGEGARLAAAVSLVLASAKVRDHVADGDGLLARRP
;
A
#
# COMPACT_ATOMS: atom_id res chain seq x y z
N MET A 1 7.76 6.62 -3.69
CA MET A 1 7.27 5.28 -3.25
C MET A 1 8.49 4.40 -3.06
N PHE A 2 8.67 3.79 -1.89
CA PHE A 2 9.81 2.91 -1.59
C PHE A 2 9.39 1.43 -1.65
N GLY A 3 10.33 0.52 -1.44
CA GLY A 3 10.13 -0.93 -1.46
C GLY A 3 10.90 -1.62 -2.58
N ILE A 4 11.20 -2.89 -2.35
CA ILE A 4 12.09 -3.71 -3.18
C ILE A 4 11.30 -4.35 -4.33
N VAL A 5 10.08 -4.81 -4.07
CA VAL A 5 9.33 -5.61 -5.05
C VAL A 5 8.53 -4.72 -5.99
N ARG A 6 9.21 -4.17 -7.02
CA ARG A 6 8.57 -3.38 -8.06
C ARG A 6 8.03 -4.27 -9.18
N PRO A 7 6.78 -4.08 -9.63
CA PRO A 7 6.24 -4.84 -10.74
C PRO A 7 6.86 -4.37 -12.05
N CYS A 8 7.20 -5.30 -12.93
CA CYS A 8 7.58 -4.96 -14.30
C CYS A 8 6.31 -4.72 -15.11
N SER A 9 5.98 -3.46 -15.40
CA SER A 9 4.77 -3.08 -16.14
C SER A 9 4.66 -3.73 -17.52
N HIS A 10 5.78 -4.06 -18.16
CA HIS A 10 5.82 -4.71 -19.47
C HIS A 10 5.43 -6.18 -19.44
N ARG A 11 5.61 -6.87 -18.30
CA ARG A 11 5.23 -8.29 -18.15
C ARG A 11 3.94 -8.50 -17.38
N LEU A 12 3.37 -7.42 -16.84
CA LEU A 12 2.16 -7.49 -16.05
C LEU A 12 0.95 -7.40 -16.98
N GLY A 13 0.29 -8.54 -17.23
CA GLY A 13 -0.97 -8.58 -17.96
C GLY A 13 -2.04 -7.68 -17.32
N GLU A 14 -3.05 -7.28 -18.10
CA GLU A 14 -4.05 -6.31 -17.67
C GLU A 14 -4.76 -6.69 -16.36
N HIS A 15 -5.07 -7.97 -16.20
CA HIS A 15 -5.70 -8.49 -15.00
C HIS A 15 -4.83 -8.27 -13.74
N LEU A 16 -3.55 -8.68 -13.79
CA LEU A 16 -2.62 -8.47 -12.69
C LEU A 16 -2.38 -7.00 -12.41
N LYS A 17 -2.34 -6.16 -13.45
CA LYS A 17 -2.22 -4.71 -13.31
C LYS A 17 -3.43 -4.11 -12.59
N ALA A 18 -4.63 -4.58 -12.89
CA ALA A 18 -5.85 -4.16 -12.21
C ALA A 18 -5.84 -4.58 -10.73
N GLN A 19 -5.46 -5.82 -10.43
CA GLN A 19 -5.31 -6.31 -9.05
C GLN A 19 -4.27 -5.51 -8.28
N TRP A 20 -3.11 -5.30 -8.90
CA TRP A 20 -2.05 -4.47 -8.35
C TRP A 20 -2.55 -3.07 -7.98
N MET A 21 -3.22 -2.40 -8.92
CA MET A 21 -3.80 -1.08 -8.65
C MET A 21 -4.85 -1.11 -7.53
N ALA A 22 -5.66 -2.17 -7.45
CA ALA A 22 -6.67 -2.33 -6.40
C ALA A 22 -6.03 -2.37 -5.00
N HIS A 23 -4.95 -3.14 -4.82
CA HIS A 23 -4.24 -3.22 -3.54
C HIS A 23 -3.44 -1.95 -3.23
N LEU A 24 -2.76 -1.38 -4.23
CA LEU A 24 -2.01 -0.13 -4.07
C LEU A 24 -2.92 1.03 -3.62
N CYS A 25 -4.06 1.16 -4.30
CA CYS A 25 -5.04 2.19 -3.96
C CYS A 25 -5.72 1.89 -2.62
N GLY A 26 -5.94 0.61 -2.28
CA GLY A 26 -6.43 0.17 -0.99
C GLY A 26 -5.52 0.60 0.16
N LEU A 27 -4.23 0.32 0.05
CA LEU A 27 -3.19 0.77 0.99
C LEU A 27 -3.17 2.31 1.13
N CYS A 28 -3.12 3.02 0.00
CA CYS A 28 -3.11 4.49 0.01
C CYS A 28 -4.35 5.09 0.71
N LEU A 29 -5.51 4.45 0.58
CA LEU A 29 -6.75 4.88 1.23
C LEU A 29 -6.81 4.45 2.70
N ALA A 30 -6.25 3.29 3.06
CA ALA A 30 -6.11 2.88 4.47
C ALA A 30 -5.19 3.86 5.23
N LEU A 31 -4.03 4.19 4.66
CA LEU A 31 -3.14 5.23 5.19
C LEU A 31 -3.86 6.56 5.39
N ARG A 32 -4.61 7.02 4.36
CA ARG A 32 -5.39 8.26 4.46
C ARG A 32 -6.44 8.21 5.56
N GLY A 33 -7.19 7.10 5.63
CA GLY A 33 -8.33 6.95 6.52
C GLY A 33 -7.92 6.85 7.98
N ASP A 34 -6.88 6.07 8.26
CA ASP A 34 -6.50 5.72 9.62
C ASP A 34 -5.40 6.66 10.18
N HIS A 35 -4.58 7.28 9.31
CA HIS A 35 -3.42 8.08 9.72
C HIS A 35 -3.34 9.47 9.05
N GLY A 36 -4.36 9.88 8.30
CA GLY A 36 -4.46 11.21 7.70
C GLY A 36 -3.83 11.36 6.31
N GLN A 37 -4.08 12.51 5.66
CA GLN A 37 -3.67 12.73 4.26
C GLN A 37 -2.16 12.59 4.02
N PHE A 38 -1.34 13.08 4.95
CA PHE A 38 0.12 13.02 4.81
C PHE A 38 0.67 11.60 4.89
N ALA A 39 0.00 10.67 5.60
CA ALA A 39 0.43 9.28 5.66
C ALA A 39 0.47 8.60 4.28
N ARG A 40 -0.20 9.15 3.26
CA ARG A 40 -0.18 8.60 1.90
C ARG A 40 1.22 8.61 1.28
N VAL A 41 2.11 9.49 1.73
CA VAL A 41 3.49 9.55 1.23
C VAL A 41 4.29 8.28 1.55
N VAL A 42 3.89 7.55 2.60
CA VAL A 42 4.55 6.29 3.00
C VAL A 42 4.00 5.06 2.30
N THR A 43 3.10 5.22 1.32
CA THR A 43 2.69 4.12 0.43
C THR A 43 3.95 3.50 -0.15
N ASN A 44 4.09 2.18 -0.05
CA ASN A 44 5.23 1.42 -0.55
C ASN A 44 4.79 0.12 -1.21
N TYR A 45 5.69 -0.43 -2.03
CA TYR A 45 5.41 -1.61 -2.84
C TYR A 45 5.36 -2.90 -2.01
N ASP A 46 6.17 -3.01 -0.96
CA ASP A 46 6.24 -4.23 -0.15
C ASP A 46 4.96 -4.43 0.68
N GLY A 47 4.33 -3.33 1.13
CA GLY A 47 3.02 -3.35 1.77
C GLY A 47 1.91 -3.90 0.86
N LEU A 48 2.08 -3.81 -0.47
CA LEU A 48 1.14 -4.40 -1.42
C LEU A 48 1.16 -5.94 -1.34
N LEU A 49 2.34 -6.54 -1.20
CA LEU A 49 2.48 -7.99 -1.00
C LEU A 49 1.82 -8.44 0.30
N ILE A 50 1.99 -7.68 1.38
CA ILE A 50 1.30 -7.97 2.65
C ILE A 50 -0.21 -7.95 2.44
N SER A 51 -0.75 -6.93 1.77
CA SER A 51 -2.19 -6.88 1.49
C SER A 51 -2.68 -8.05 0.64
N VAL A 52 -1.92 -8.47 -0.37
CA VAL A 52 -2.27 -9.59 -1.26
C VAL A 52 -2.20 -10.93 -0.53
N LEU A 53 -1.12 -11.17 0.23
CA LEU A 53 -0.93 -12.41 0.99
C LEU A 53 -1.97 -12.54 2.10
N THR A 54 -2.33 -11.45 2.77
CA THR A 54 -3.43 -11.47 3.74
C THR A 54 -4.76 -11.79 3.05
N GLU A 55 -5.07 -11.16 1.90
CA GLU A 55 -6.29 -11.48 1.14
C GLU A 55 -6.32 -12.98 0.77
N ALA A 56 -5.21 -13.52 0.24
CA ALA A 56 -5.12 -14.93 -0.16
C ALA A 56 -5.27 -15.91 1.03
N GLN A 57 -4.64 -15.64 2.17
CA GLN A 57 -4.76 -16.47 3.37
C GLN A 57 -6.19 -16.44 3.94
N THR A 58 -6.81 -15.26 4.01
CA THR A 58 -8.20 -15.14 4.50
C THR A 58 -9.24 -15.78 3.57
N ALA A 59 -8.93 -15.93 2.28
CA ALA A 59 -9.79 -16.63 1.33
C ALA A 59 -9.66 -18.16 1.44
N GLY A 60 -8.49 -18.68 1.82
CA GLY A 60 -8.20 -20.11 1.95
C GLY A 60 -8.82 -20.80 3.17
N ASP A 61 -9.08 -20.05 4.24
CA ASP A 61 -9.58 -20.59 5.53
C ASP A 61 -11.10 -20.94 5.55
N GLY A 62 -11.68 -21.26 4.39
CA GLY A 62 -12.99 -21.93 4.32
C GLY A 62 -14.19 -21.07 4.72
N GLY A 63 -14.24 -19.78 4.35
CA GLY A 63 -15.48 -19.00 4.28
C GLY A 63 -16.32 -18.86 5.57
N LYS A 64 -15.77 -19.18 6.75
CA LYS A 64 -16.49 -19.09 8.04
C LYS A 64 -16.38 -17.73 8.73
N SER A 65 -15.61 -16.80 8.17
CA SER A 65 -15.65 -15.39 8.52
C SER A 65 -16.28 -14.63 7.35
N GLY A 66 -17.56 -14.28 7.44
CA GLY A 66 -18.26 -13.38 6.52
C GLY A 66 -17.74 -11.93 6.51
N LYS A 67 -16.44 -11.75 6.80
CA LYS A 67 -15.69 -10.48 6.86
C LYS A 67 -14.34 -10.55 6.11
N SER A 68 -14.13 -11.54 5.24
CA SER A 68 -12.96 -11.56 4.36
C SER A 68 -12.91 -10.28 3.51
N GLY A 69 -11.72 -9.69 3.39
CA GLY A 69 -11.48 -8.33 2.89
C GLY A 69 -12.26 -7.98 1.63
N GLY A 70 -13.35 -7.23 1.79
CA GLY A 70 -14.19 -6.82 0.67
C GLY A 70 -13.46 -5.82 -0.23
N ARG A 71 -13.66 -5.91 -1.54
CA ARG A 71 -13.34 -4.77 -2.41
C ARG A 71 -14.39 -3.67 -2.17
N ARG A 72 -13.96 -2.41 -2.16
CA ARG A 72 -14.85 -1.24 -2.16
C ARG A 72 -14.64 -0.42 -3.41
N THR A 73 -15.67 0.28 -3.86
CA THR A 73 -15.50 1.32 -4.88
C THR A 73 -14.85 2.54 -4.25
N ALA A 74 -13.64 2.86 -4.70
CA ALA A 74 -12.97 4.13 -4.40
C ALA A 74 -13.50 5.22 -5.34
N GLY A 75 -13.71 6.41 -4.77
CA GLY A 75 -14.08 7.60 -5.53
C GLY A 75 -13.00 8.06 -6.52
N PRO A 76 -13.26 9.15 -7.27
CA PRO A 76 -12.30 9.77 -8.18
C PRO A 76 -10.95 10.05 -7.52
N CYS A 77 -9.84 9.78 -8.22
CA CYS A 77 -8.49 10.05 -7.74
C CYS A 77 -7.65 10.70 -8.85
N PRO A 78 -6.92 11.79 -8.57
CA PRO A 78 -6.03 12.42 -9.55
C PRO A 78 -4.99 11.45 -10.15
N LEU A 79 -4.43 10.56 -9.33
CA LEU A 79 -3.46 9.53 -9.76
C LEU A 79 -4.07 8.48 -10.70
N ARG A 80 -5.41 8.44 -10.84
CA ARG A 80 -6.14 7.58 -11.78
C ARG A 80 -6.79 8.35 -12.94
N GLY A 81 -6.47 9.64 -13.10
CA GLY A 81 -7.14 10.51 -14.06
C GLY A 81 -8.61 10.77 -13.68
N MET A 82 -8.87 10.96 -12.38
CA MET A 82 -10.22 11.17 -11.81
C MET A 82 -11.20 10.00 -11.98
N ARG A 83 -10.71 8.79 -12.30
CA ARG A 83 -11.54 7.58 -12.39
C ARG A 83 -11.74 6.89 -11.04
N THR A 84 -12.93 6.31 -10.87
CA THR A 84 -13.23 5.37 -9.79
C THR A 84 -12.55 4.03 -10.02
N ALA A 85 -12.35 3.25 -8.96
CA ALA A 85 -11.78 1.91 -9.07
C ALA A 85 -12.27 1.01 -7.94
N SER A 86 -12.39 -0.29 -8.21
CA SER A 86 -12.54 -1.29 -7.15
C SER A 86 -11.19 -1.48 -6.45
N VAL A 87 -11.15 -1.26 -5.14
CA VAL A 87 -9.91 -1.30 -4.34
C VAL A 87 -10.04 -2.25 -3.16
N ALA A 88 -8.92 -2.84 -2.75
CA ALA A 88 -8.89 -3.70 -1.56
C ALA A 88 -9.28 -2.89 -0.30
N ARG A 89 -10.12 -3.48 0.55
CA ARG A 89 -10.48 -2.94 1.87
C ARG A 89 -10.45 -4.09 2.87
N GLY A 90 -10.13 -3.77 4.12
CA GLY A 90 -10.17 -4.72 5.21
C GLY A 90 -8.80 -4.85 5.88
N GLU A 91 -8.60 -5.96 6.56
CA GLU A 91 -7.43 -6.19 7.42
C GLU A 91 -6.13 -6.19 6.62
N GLY A 92 -6.09 -6.77 5.42
CA GLY A 92 -4.89 -6.74 4.58
C GLY A 92 -4.41 -5.33 4.24
N ALA A 93 -5.33 -4.42 3.89
CA ALA A 93 -4.98 -3.03 3.58
C ALA A 93 -4.55 -2.25 4.83
N ARG A 94 -5.15 -2.54 6.00
CA ARG A 94 -4.77 -1.93 7.30
C ARG A 94 -3.42 -2.42 7.80
N LEU A 95 -3.17 -3.72 7.71
CA LEU A 95 -1.89 -4.33 8.06
C LEU A 95 -0.78 -3.75 7.17
N ALA A 96 -1.03 -3.68 5.87
CA ALA A 96 -0.11 -3.04 4.94
C ALA A 96 0.18 -1.57 5.31
N ALA A 97 -0.83 -0.80 5.74
CA ALA A 97 -0.66 0.59 6.16
C ALA A 97 0.21 0.69 7.43
N ALA A 98 -0.04 -0.15 8.43
CA ALA A 98 0.74 -0.19 9.66
C ALA A 98 2.21 -0.54 9.38
N VAL A 99 2.46 -1.61 8.61
CA VAL A 99 3.81 -2.01 8.19
C VAL A 99 4.49 -0.89 7.41
N SER A 100 3.76 -0.21 6.53
CA SER A 100 4.29 0.92 5.75
C SER A 100 4.78 2.07 6.61
N LEU A 101 4.05 2.40 7.68
CA LEU A 101 4.44 3.44 8.62
C LEU A 101 5.65 3.03 9.45
N VAL A 102 5.70 1.78 9.93
CA VAL A 102 6.84 1.25 10.67
C VAL A 102 8.10 1.31 9.81
N LEU A 103 8.04 0.82 8.56
CA LEU A 103 9.16 0.87 7.62
C LEU A 103 9.57 2.30 7.28
N ALA A 104 8.62 3.22 7.11
CA ALA A 104 8.95 4.62 6.89
C ALA A 104 9.67 5.25 8.09
N SER A 105 9.24 4.94 9.32
CA SER A 105 9.92 5.43 10.53
C SER A 105 11.35 4.88 10.67
N ALA A 106 11.55 3.59 10.36
CA ALA A 106 12.88 2.99 10.31
C ALA A 106 13.74 3.69 9.25
N LYS A 107 13.22 3.85 8.04
CA LYS A 107 13.91 4.53 6.94
C LYS A 107 14.31 5.97 7.27
N VAL A 108 13.47 6.71 7.98
CA VAL A 108 13.81 8.08 8.42
C VAL A 108 14.93 8.05 9.45
N ARG A 109 14.90 7.11 10.41
CA ARG A 109 16.00 6.96 11.38
C ARG A 109 17.32 6.62 10.70
N ASP A 110 17.28 5.74 9.71
CA ASP A 110 18.48 5.37 8.93
C ASP A 110 19.04 6.58 8.20
N HIS A 111 18.20 7.35 7.49
CA HIS A 111 18.63 8.59 6.84
C HIS A 111 19.24 9.62 7.80
N VAL A 112 18.75 9.69 9.03
CA VAL A 112 19.32 10.56 10.07
C VAL A 112 20.67 10.03 10.55
N ALA A 113 20.81 8.73 10.77
CA ALA A 113 22.05 8.10 11.21
C ALA A 113 23.15 8.16 10.14
N ASP A 114 22.77 7.95 8.87
CA ASP A 114 23.66 8.00 7.71
C ASP A 114 24.03 9.44 7.33
N GLY A 115 23.26 10.42 7.82
CA GLY A 115 23.44 11.82 7.43
C GLY A 115 23.08 12.05 5.97
N ASP A 116 22.01 11.46 5.47
CA ASP A 116 21.62 11.60 4.07
C ASP A 116 20.96 12.95 3.75
N GLY A 117 21.06 13.37 2.49
CA GLY A 117 20.28 14.51 1.95
C GLY A 117 20.63 15.85 2.60
N LEU A 118 19.62 16.53 3.17
CA LEU A 118 19.80 17.82 3.85
C LEU A 118 20.66 17.71 5.12
N LEU A 119 20.84 16.51 5.66
CA LEU A 119 21.70 16.23 6.81
C LEU A 119 23.14 15.90 6.40
N ALA A 120 23.40 15.72 5.09
CA ALA A 120 24.73 15.40 4.56
C ALA A 120 25.70 16.58 4.58
N ARG A 121 25.15 17.80 4.66
CA ARG A 121 25.94 19.01 4.83
C ARG A 121 25.72 19.51 6.26
N ARG A 122 26.74 19.37 7.10
CA ARG A 122 26.84 20.20 8.30
C ARG A 122 26.88 21.68 7.84
N PRO A 123 26.23 22.61 8.56
CA PRO A 123 26.55 24.02 8.42
C PRO A 123 28.03 24.28 8.74
#